data_AF-A0AAV5UXS3-F1
#
_entry.id   AF-A0AAV5UXS3-F1
#
_cell.length_a   1.000
_cell.length_b   1.000
_cell.length_c   1.000
_cell.angle_alpha   90.00
_cell.angle_beta   90.00
_cell.angle_gamma   90.00
#
_symmetry.space_group_name_H-M   'P 1'
#
loop_
_entity.id
_entity.type
_entity.pdbx_description
1 polymer ?
#
loop_
_entity_poly.entity_id
_entity_poly.type
_entity_poly.pdbx_seq_one_letter_code
_entity_poly.pdbx_strand_id
1 'polypeptide(L)' 'CASRLNTRYSIGKNITVVSLAYKDPAYSLVVLMPNAKFENWLTGLTAEKLLEEMENVGSGKINLELPKFKIESTT' A
#
# COMPACT_ATOMS: atom_id res chain seq x y z
N CYS A 1 -20.19 -18.78 0.14
CA CYS A 1 -19.87 -17.38 0.48
C CYS A 1 -18.36 -17.22 0.63
N ALA A 2 -17.65 -16.93 -0.45
CA ALA A 2 -16.24 -16.55 -0.38
C ALA A 2 -16.21 -15.02 -0.23
N SER A 3 -15.72 -14.52 0.90
CA SER A 3 -15.30 -13.13 1.00
C SER A 3 -14.25 -12.92 -0.09
N ARG A 4 -14.63 -12.21 -1.17
CA ARG A 4 -13.67 -11.83 -2.21
C ARG A 4 -12.63 -10.95 -1.54
N LEU A 5 -11.48 -11.54 -1.23
CA LEU A 5 -10.32 -10.82 -0.73
C LEU A 5 -9.91 -9.85 -1.83
N ASN A 6 -10.31 -8.59 -1.67
CA ASN A 6 -9.94 -7.48 -2.56
C ASN A 6 -8.58 -6.90 -2.19
N THR A 7 -7.79 -7.61 -1.38
CA THR A 7 -6.42 -7.22 -1.05
C THR A 7 -5.54 -7.44 -2.27
N ARG A 8 -4.93 -6.35 -2.74
CA ARG A 8 -3.91 -6.40 -3.77
C ARG A 8 -2.58 -6.05 -3.16
N TYR A 9 -1.51 -6.70 -3.59
CA TYR A 9 -0.19 -6.43 -3.05
C TYR A 9 0.90 -6.72 -4.07
N SER A 10 2.04 -6.06 -3.89
CA SER A 10 3.29 -6.33 -4.58
C SER A 10 4.40 -6.38 -3.53
N ILE A 11 5.26 -7.40 -3.60
CA ILE A 11 6.46 -7.51 -2.77
C ILE A 11 7.64 -7.28 -3.70
N GLY A 12 8.04 -6.02 -3.83
CA GLY A 12 9.18 -5.60 -4.61
C GLY A 12 10.49 -5.66 -3.83
N LYS A 13 11.62 -5.54 -4.53
CA LYS A 13 12.95 -5.47 -3.91
C LYS A 13 13.14 -4.20 -3.07
N ASN A 14 12.51 -3.10 -3.48
CA ASN A 14 12.70 -1.78 -2.86
C ASN A 14 11.52 -1.38 -1.96
N ILE A 15 10.32 -1.82 -2.29
CA ILE A 15 9.08 -1.46 -1.60
C ILE A 15 8.11 -2.62 -1.63
N THR A 16 7.34 -2.75 -0.55
CA THR A 16 6.16 -3.58 -0.50
C THR A 16 4.94 -2.67 -0.56
N VAL A 17 4.05 -2.93 -1.51
CA VAL A 17 2.80 -2.17 -1.71
C VAL A 17 1.64 -3.06 -1.33
N VAL A 18 0.71 -2.54 -0.54
CA VAL A 18 -0.53 -3.23 -0.17
C VAL A 18 -1.71 -2.30 -0.37
N SER A 19 -2.66 -2.69 -1.21
CA SER A 19 -3.95 -2.04 -1.37
C SER A 19 -5.02 -2.83 -0.61
N LEU A 20 -5.65 -2.16 0.34
CA LEU A 20 -6.76 -2.66 1.14
C LEU A 20 -8.04 -1.95 0.71
N ALA A 21 -8.91 -2.67 0.00
CA ALA A 21 -10.21 -2.13 -0.36
C ALA A 21 -11.08 -1.92 0.90
N TYR A 22 -11.76 -0.78 0.95
CA TYR A 22 -12.77 -0.52 1.97
C TYR A 22 -14.08 -1.25 1.63
N LYS A 23 -15.11 -1.07 2.48
CA LYS A 23 -16.45 -1.59 2.20
C LYS A 23 -17.00 -1.05 0.89
N ASP A 24 -16.73 0.22 0.59
CA ASP A 24 -16.95 0.82 -0.72
C ASP A 24 -15.76 0.49 -1.63
N PRO A 25 -15.96 -0.26 -2.74
CA PRO A 25 -14.88 -0.63 -3.65
C PRO A 25 -14.33 0.56 -4.46
N ALA A 26 -14.98 1.73 -4.44
CA ALA A 26 -14.45 2.93 -5.08
C ALA A 26 -13.20 3.47 -4.36
N TYR A 27 -12.99 3.09 -3.10
CA TYR A 27 -11.88 3.57 -2.27
C TYR A 27 -11.03 2.42 -1.75
N SER A 28 -9.72 2.66 -1.70
CA SER A 28 -8.77 1.74 -1.07
C SER A 28 -7.71 2.49 -0.29
N LEU A 29 -7.24 1.89 0.80
CA LEU A 29 -6.06 2.32 1.51
C LEU A 29 -4.84 1.69 0.83
N VAL A 30 -3.95 2.51 0.30
CA VAL A 30 -2.66 2.06 -0.23
C VAL A 30 -1.61 2.27 0.85
N VAL A 31 -1.06 1.17 1.34
CA VAL A 31 0.05 1.14 2.31
C VAL A 31 1.34 0.88 1.54
N LEU A 32 2.27 1.83 1.63
CA LEU A 32 3.57 1.81 0.98
C LEU A 32 4.62 1.55 2.06
N MET A 33 5.30 0.41 1.98
CA MET A 33 6.28 -0.03 2.96
C MET A 33 7.65 -0.17 2.29
N PRO A 34 8.45 0.90 2.24
CA PRO A 34 9.79 0.83 1.68
C PRO A 34 10.68 -0.07 2.54
N ASN A 35 11.54 -0.85 1.89
CA ASN A 35 12.54 -1.68 2.57
C ASN A 35 13.73 -0.83 3.06
N ALA A 36 13.93 0.35 2.44
CA ALA A 36 14.91 1.34 2.85
C ALA A 36 14.33 2.34 3.88
N LYS A 37 15.18 3.20 4.45
CA LYS A 37 14.72 4.30 5.32
C LYS A 37 13.69 5.16 4.59
N PHE A 38 12.56 5.43 5.24
CA PHE A 38 11.43 6.16 4.65
C PHE A 38 11.85 7.51 4.05
N GLU A 39 12.68 8.29 4.75
CA GLU A 39 13.17 9.60 4.29
C GLU A 39 13.91 9.52 2.95
N ASN A 40 14.76 8.51 2.77
CA ASN A 40 15.52 8.31 1.54
C ASN A 40 14.64 7.85 0.38
N TRP A 41 13.58 7.11 0.69
CA TRP A 41 12.60 6.70 -0.32
C TRP A 41 11.72 7.88 -0.74
N LEU A 42 11.29 8.70 0.23
CA LEU A 42 10.42 9.84 0.00
C LEU A 42 11.06 10.90 -0.92
N THR A 43 12.35 11.18 -0.77
CA THR A 43 13.06 12.15 -1.63
C THR A 43 13.13 11.73 -3.09
N GLY A 44 13.07 10.42 -3.36
CA GLY A 44 13.07 9.85 -4.71
C GLY A 44 11.69 9.57 -5.28
N LEU A 45 10.61 9.88 -4.55
CA LEU A 45 9.24 9.59 -4.93
C LEU A 45 8.75 10.57 -5.99
N THR A 46 8.36 10.05 -7.14
CA THR A 46 7.69 10.80 -8.21
C THR A 46 6.35 10.16 -8.53
N ALA A 47 5.47 10.90 -9.22
CA ALA A 47 4.16 10.38 -9.61
C ALA A 47 4.28 9.13 -10.49
N GLU A 48 5.24 9.13 -11.41
CA GLU A 48 5.51 8.02 -12.34
C GLU A 48 5.94 6.76 -11.58
N LYS A 49 6.86 6.90 -10.63
CA LYS A 49 7.32 5.77 -9.80
C LYS A 49 6.20 5.22 -8.93
N LEU A 50 5.36 6.10 -8.37
CA LEU A 50 4.21 5.65 -7.59
C LEU A 50 3.25 4.81 -8.45
N LEU A 51 2.95 5.27 -9.66
CA LEU A 51 2.09 4.57 -10.59
C LEU A 51 2.68 3.21 -11.00
N GLU A 52 3.98 3.18 -11.34
CA GLU A 52 4.69 1.94 -11.68
C GLU A 52 4.61 0.89 -10.55
N GLU A 53 4.83 1.30 -9.30
CA GLU A 53 4.74 0.41 -8.15
C GLU A 53 3.29 -0.07 -7.89
N MET A 54 2.29 0.77 -8.22
CA MET A 54 0.87 0.41 -8.11
C MET A 54 0.38 -0.49 -9.24
N GLU A 55 0.94 -0.41 -10.45
CA GLU A 55 0.57 -1.28 -11.57
C GLU A 55 0.97 -2.74 -11.33
N ASN A 56 2.03 -2.95 -10.56
CA ASN A 56 2.57 -4.28 -10.26
C ASN A 56 1.80 -5.06 -9.17
N VAL A 57 0.69 -4.54 -8.65
CA VAL A 57 -0.06 -5.19 -7.55
C VAL A 57 -0.92 -6.35 -8.04
N GLY A 58 -0.62 -7.56 -7.55
CA GLY A 58 -1.40 -8.77 -7.79
C GLY A 58 -2.48 -8.99 -6.73
N SER A 59 -3.50 -9.79 -7.04
CA SER A 59 -4.50 -10.22 -6.05
C SER A 59 -4.00 -11.46 -5.30
N GLY A 60 -4.16 -11.51 -3.98
CA GLY A 60 -3.84 -12.71 -3.21
C GLY A 60 -4.03 -12.55 -1.71
N LYS A 61 -3.48 -13.50 -0.95
CA LYS A 61 -3.54 -13.55 0.51
C LYS A 61 -2.21 -13.10 1.09
N ILE A 62 -2.26 -12.17 2.03
CA ILE A 62 -1.08 -11.73 2.80
C ILE A 62 -1.40 -11.79 4.30
N ASN A 63 -0.38 -12.05 5.10
CA ASN A 63 -0.42 -11.80 6.52
C ASN A 63 0.05 -10.36 6.73
N LEU A 64 -0.86 -9.48 7.12
CA LEU A 64 -0.56 -8.06 7.34
C LEU A 64 -0.66 -7.74 8.82
N GLU A 65 0.43 -7.22 9.38
CA GLU A 65 0.45 -6.61 10.70
C GLU A 65 0.43 -5.09 10.53
N LEU A 66 -0.76 -4.49 10.64
CA LEU A 66 -0.93 -3.03 10.58
C LEU A 66 -1.21 -2.49 11.99
N PRO A 67 -0.37 -1.59 12.54
CA PRO A 67 -0.62 -0.98 13.83
C PRO A 67 -1.85 -0.09 13.76
N LYS A 68 -2.60 0.00 14.87
CA LYS A 68 -3.66 1.00 15.00
C LYS A 68 -3.01 2.36 15.23
N PHE A 69 -3.35 3.33 14.39
CA PHE A 69 -2.87 4.70 14.53
C PHE A 69 -4.02 5.70 14.41
N LYS A 70 -3.85 6.84 15.06
CA LYS A 70 -4.71 8.01 14.92
C LYS A 70 -3.78 9.22 14.81
N ILE A 71 -3.90 9.97 13.74
CA ILE A 71 -3.11 11.18 13.49
C ILE A 71 -4.10 12.31 13.25
N GLU A 72 -3.90 13.41 13.96
CA GLU A 72 -4.61 14.66 13.74
C GLU A 72 -3.58 15.70 13.31
N SER A 73 -3.77 16.31 12.16
CA SER A 73 -2.92 17.39 11.67
C SER A 73 -3.71 18.68 11.72
N THR A 74 -3.39 19.55 12.68
CA THR A 74 -3.80 20.95 12.67
C THR A 74 -2.97 21.64 11.59
N THR A 75 -3.65 22.10 10.54
CA THR A 75 -3.05 22.99 9.53
C THR A 75 -2.81 24.36 10.14
#